data_AF-A0A015N555-F1
#
_entry.id   AF-A0A015N555-F1
#
_cell.length_a   1.000
_cell.length_b   1.000
_cell.length_c   1.000
_cell.angle_alpha   90.00
_cell.angle_beta   90.00
_cell.angle_gamma   90.00
#
_symmetry.space_group_name_H-M   'P 1'
#
loop_
_entity.id
_entity.type
_entity.pdbx_description
1 polymer ?
#
loop_
_entity_poly.entity_id
_entity_poly.type
_entity_poly.pdbx_seq_one_letter_code
_entity_poly.pdbx_strand_id
1 'polypeptide(L)'
;MDEINESYGITQNPETNNYIMVLKDKCKKCNYTCNAIHIQQNFVNWTSGNNNIDKFIQDTQLLAHVRYKVFKTVLEWIPYDRL
;
A
#
# COMPACT_ATOMS: atom_id res chain seq x y z
N MET A 1 -10.22 7.67 -0.24
CA MET A 1 -10.04 7.23 -1.63
C MET A 1 -8.90 8.05 -2.18
N ASP A 2 -7.68 7.56 -2.00
CA ASP A 2 -6.47 8.30 -2.33
C ASP A 2 -6.21 8.12 -3.82
N GLU A 3 -6.69 9.08 -4.62
CA GLU A 3 -6.56 9.11 -6.07
C GLU A 3 -5.09 9.08 -6.50
N ILE A 4 -4.79 8.12 -7.37
CA ILE A 4 -3.52 7.99 -8.07
C ILE A 4 -3.38 9.19 -9.01
N ASN A 5 -2.38 10.04 -8.78
CA ASN A 5 -2.34 11.39 -9.35
C ASN A 5 -1.26 11.63 -10.43
N GLU A 6 -0.55 10.60 -10.91
CA GLU A 6 0.33 10.76 -12.08
C GLU A 6 0.70 9.38 -12.65
N SER A 7 0.60 9.20 -13.97
CA SER A 7 1.19 8.04 -14.66
C SER A 7 2.52 8.44 -15.27
N TYR A 8 3.54 7.60 -15.09
CA TYR A 8 4.84 7.77 -15.73
C TYR A 8 4.87 7.18 -17.15
N GLY A 9 4.05 6.16 -17.39
CA GLY A 9 3.95 5.52 -18.70
C GLY A 9 3.27 4.16 -18.63
N ILE A 10 3.18 3.53 -19.80
CA ILE A 10 2.64 2.18 -19.97
C ILE A 10 3.74 1.35 -20.64
N THR A 11 3.97 0.13 -20.14
CA THR A 11 4.84 -0.86 -20.78
C THR A 11 4.03 -2.10 -21.14
N GLN A 12 4.45 -2.83 -22.16
CA GLN A 12 3.79 -4.04 -22.62
C GLN A 12 4.72 -5.24 -22.37
N ASN A 13 4.18 -6.31 -21.78
CA ASN A 13 4.87 -7.59 -21.67
C ASN A 13 4.75 -8.32 -23.03
N PRO A 14 5.86 -8.57 -23.75
CA PRO A 14 5.82 -9.18 -25.09
C PRO A 14 5.45 -10.67 -25.07
N GLU A 15 5.58 -11.36 -23.93
CA GLU A 15 5.25 -12.78 -23.80
C GLU A 15 3.75 -13.01 -23.58
N THR A 16 3.13 -12.11 -22.81
CA THR A 16 1.71 -12.23 -22.41
C THR A 16 0.79 -11.24 -23.12
N ASN A 17 1.34 -10.27 -23.85
CA ASN A 17 0.66 -9.11 -24.43
C ASN A 17 -0.07 -8.21 -23.40
N ASN A 18 0.18 -8.40 -22.10
CA ASN A 18 -0.42 -7.61 -21.04
C ASN A 18 0.25 -6.23 -20.91
N TYR A 19 -0.53 -5.20 -20.59
CA TYR A 19 -0.03 -3.85 -20.34
C TYR A 19 0.10 -3.59 -18.84
N ILE A 20 1.23 -3.03 -18.43
CA ILE A 20 1.50 -2.58 -17.06
C ILE A 20 1.58 -1.05 -17.09
N MET A 21 0.77 -0.40 -16.26
CA MET A 21 0.82 1.04 -16.06
C MET A 21 1.74 1.36 -14.89
N VAL A 22 2.72 2.24 -15.12
CA VAL A 22 3.62 2.73 -14.07
C VAL A 22 3.03 4.01 -13.50
N LEU A 23 2.73 3.99 -12.20
CA LEU A 23 2.05 5.05 -11.48
C LEU A 23 3.00 5.71 -10.48
N LYS A 24 2.79 7.01 -10.24
CA LYS A 24 3.52 7.76 -9.22
C LYS A 24 2.79 7.65 -7.89
N ASP A 25 3.45 7.01 -6.93
CA ASP A 25 2.93 6.84 -5.58
C ASP A 25 3.07 8.15 -4.79
N LYS A 26 2.12 9.06 -4.99
CA LYS A 26 2.09 10.37 -4.32
C LYS A 26 0.82 10.54 -3.51
N CYS A 27 0.96 10.71 -2.19
CA CYS A 27 -0.19 10.95 -1.32
C CYS A 27 -0.68 12.38 -1.47
N LYS A 28 -1.98 12.54 -1.72
CA LYS A 28 -2.65 13.84 -1.86
C LYS A 28 -2.49 14.70 -0.61
N LYS A 29 -2.60 14.09 0.58
CA LYS A 29 -2.46 14.76 1.88
C LYS A 29 -1.01 15.17 2.18
N CYS A 30 -0.06 14.30 1.87
CA CYS A 30 1.35 14.49 2.23
C CYS A 30 2.15 15.25 1.18
N ASN A 31 1.72 15.23 -0.09
CA ASN A 31 2.47 15.71 -1.25
C ASN A 31 3.81 14.95 -1.49
N TYR A 32 3.98 13.76 -0.87
CA TYR A 32 5.11 12.84 -1.03
C TYR A 32 4.63 11.38 -0.90
N THR A 33 5.49 10.41 -1.20
CA THR A 33 5.23 8.99 -0.96
C THR A 33 5.25 8.71 0.55
N CYS A 34 4.09 8.40 1.12
CA CYS A 34 3.96 8.05 2.54
C CYS A 34 3.70 6.55 2.73
N ASN A 35 3.94 6.06 3.96
CA ASN A 35 3.72 4.66 4.30
C ASN A 35 2.27 4.23 4.03
N ALA A 36 1.26 5.07 4.26
CA ALA A 36 -0.14 4.73 4.00
C ALA A 36 -0.39 4.19 2.58
N ILE A 37 0.14 4.84 1.53
CA ILE A 37 0.00 4.37 0.13
C ILE A 37 0.69 3.03 -0.06
N HIS A 38 1.91 2.90 0.45
CA HIS A 38 2.69 1.68 0.28
C HIS A 38 2.06 0.48 1.01
N ILE A 39 1.51 0.74 2.20
CA ILE A 39 0.84 -0.29 3.01
C ILE A 39 -0.47 -0.71 2.34
N GLN A 40 -1.23 0.23 1.77
CA GLN A 40 -2.46 -0.08 1.04
C GLN A 40 -2.21 -1.05 -0.13
N GLN A 41 -1.09 -0.94 -0.84
CA GLN A 41 -0.70 -1.89 -1.89
C GLN A 41 -0.49 -3.32 -1.36
N ASN A 42 -0.16 -3.48 -0.08
CA ASN A 42 0.10 -4.78 0.56
C ASN A 42 -1.12 -5.41 1.22
N PHE A 43 -2.29 -4.75 1.24
CA PHE A 43 -3.50 -5.29 1.86
C PHE A 43 -4.00 -6.59 1.21
N VAL A 44 -3.64 -6.84 -0.05
CA VAL A 44 -4.01 -8.07 -0.77
C VAL A 44 -3.13 -9.26 -0.32
N ASN A 45 -1.99 -9.01 0.30
CA ASN A 45 -0.98 -10.04 0.57
C ASN A 45 -1.20 -10.78 1.90
N TRP A 46 -2.07 -10.30 2.79
CA TRP A 46 -2.35 -10.96 4.07
C TRP A 46 -3.78 -10.69 4.55
N THR A 47 -4.33 -11.66 5.28
CA THR A 47 -5.60 -11.54 6.04
C THR A 47 -5.46 -12.36 7.31
N SER A 48 -6.04 -11.91 8.41
CA SER A 48 -6.16 -12.70 9.65
C SER A 48 -7.28 -13.75 9.57
N GLY A 49 -8.09 -13.74 8.52
CA GLY A 49 -9.35 -14.50 8.43
C GLY A 49 -10.50 -13.87 9.22
N ASN A 50 -10.28 -12.72 9.88
CA ASN A 50 -11.30 -11.98 10.60
C ASN A 50 -11.42 -10.56 10.04
N ASN A 51 -12.51 -10.32 9.32
CA ASN A 51 -12.76 -9.04 8.64
C ASN A 51 -12.77 -7.83 9.59
N ASN A 52 -13.18 -7.99 10.85
CA ASN A 52 -13.19 -6.88 11.81
C ASN A 52 -11.77 -6.53 12.25
N ILE A 53 -10.92 -7.54 12.46
CA ILE A 53 -9.51 -7.35 12.82
C ILE A 53 -8.76 -6.75 11.63
N ASP A 54 -8.96 -7.32 10.43
CA ASP A 54 -8.33 -6.83 9.21
C ASP A 54 -8.69 -5.37 8.95
N LYS A 55 -9.98 -5.01 9.06
CA LYS A 55 -10.42 -3.62 8.92
C LYS A 55 -9.77 -2.70 9.95
N PHE A 56 -9.74 -3.10 11.23
CA PHE A 56 -9.11 -2.31 12.27
C PHE A 56 -7.61 -2.05 12.01
N ILE A 57 -6.88 -3.10 11.59
CA ILE A 57 -5.46 -2.98 11.26
C ILE A 57 -5.28 -2.07 10.04
N GLN A 58 -6.04 -2.29 8.96
CA GLN A 58 -5.98 -1.48 7.75
C GLN A 58 -6.28 -0.01 8.04
N ASP A 59 -7.35 0.29 8.79
CA ASP A 59 -7.73 1.65 9.19
C ASP A 59 -6.60 2.32 9.99
N THR A 60 -5.96 1.59 10.92
CA THR A 60 -4.83 2.08 11.72
C THR A 60 -3.61 2.37 10.85
N GLN A 61 -3.28 1.48 9.91
CA GLN A 61 -2.15 1.62 9.00
C GLN A 61 -2.35 2.77 7.99
N LEU A 62 -3.58 3.01 7.53
CA LEU A 62 -3.91 4.13 6.64
C LEU A 62 -3.70 5.49 7.30
N LEU A 63 -3.79 5.58 8.63
CA LEU A 63 -3.50 6.81 9.37
C LEU A 63 -1.99 7.13 9.42
N ALA A 64 -1.11 6.18 9.06
CA ALA A 64 0.34 6.35 9.10
C ALA A 64 0.88 7.17 7.92
N HIS A 65 0.52 8.45 7.87
CA HIS A 65 1.01 9.45 6.91
C HIS A 65 2.43 9.94 7.21
N VAL A 66 3.37 9.02 7.38
CA VAL A 66 4.80 9.31 7.56
C VAL A 66 5.53 9.05 6.25
N ARG A 67 6.61 9.79 5.99
CA ARG A 67 7.45 9.60 4.80
C ARG A 67 7.83 8.12 4.65
N TYR A 68 7.75 7.62 3.42
CA TYR A 68 8.07 6.24 3.09
C TYR A 68 9.42 5.81 3.66
N LYS A 69 9.50 4.58 4.20
CA LYS A 69 10.66 3.98 4.91
C LYS A 69 10.99 4.58 6.28
N VAL A 70 10.15 5.47 6.81
CA VAL A 70 10.24 5.91 8.21
C VAL A 70 9.21 5.10 9.02
N PHE A 71 9.66 3.99 9.61
CA PHE A 71 8.79 2.98 10.24
C PHE A 71 8.43 3.25 11.71
N LYS A 72 8.75 4.43 12.26
CA LYS A 72 8.63 4.68 13.71
C LYS A 72 7.20 4.57 14.28
N THR A 73 6.16 4.55 13.44
CA THR A 73 4.76 4.67 13.89
C THR A 73 3.78 3.80 13.10
N VAL A 74 4.25 2.75 12.41
CA VAL A 74 3.37 1.85 11.64
C VAL A 74 3.11 0.59 12.45
N LEU A 75 1.85 0.22 12.62
CA LEU A 75 1.47 -1.08 13.18
C LEU A 75 1.74 -2.17 12.15
N GLU A 76 2.51 -3.20 12.51
CA GLU A 76 2.83 -4.34 11.65
C GLU A 76 2.00 -5.57 12.05
N TRP A 77 1.45 -6.27 11.06
CA TRP A 77 0.79 -7.55 11.26
C TRP A 77 1.77 -8.69 11.01
N ILE A 78 1.95 -9.56 12.01
CA ILE A 78 2.82 -10.73 11.94
C ILE A 78 1.96 -11.98 12.15
N PRO A 79 1.91 -12.89 11.18
CA PRO A 79 1.31 -14.21 11.35
C PRO A 79 1.94 -14.99 12.51
N TYR A 80 1.12 -15.73 13.27
CA TYR A 80 1.58 -16.47 14.45
C TYR A 80 2.69 -17.49 14.14
N ASP A 81 2.65 -18.10 12.97
CA ASP A 81 3.62 -19.08 12.47
C ASP A 81 4.98 -18.49 12.06
N ARG A 82 5.14 -17.16 12.16
CA ARG A 82 6.40 -16.45 11.88
C ARG A 82 7.12 -15.97 13.14
N LEU A 83 6.64 -16.34 14.33
CA LEU A 83 7.29 -16.13 15.62
C LEU A 83 8.18 -17.32 15.98
#